data_AF-A0A2E8VZQ1-F1
#
_entry.id   AF-A0A2E8VZQ1-F1
#
_cell.length_a   1.000
_cell.length_b   1.000
_cell.length_c   1.000
_cell.angle_alpha   90.00
_cell.angle_beta   90.00
_cell.angle_gamma   90.00
#
_symmetry.space_group_name_H-M   'P 1'
#
loop_
_entity.id
_entity.type
_entity.pdbx_description
1 polymer ?
#
loop_
_entity_poly.entity_id
_entity_poly.type
_entity_poly.pdbx_seq_one_letter_code
_entity_poly.pdbx_strand_id
1 'polypeptide(L)' 'MSINHVRPWRTIERRSSRQIKVGNVAIGGDAPISVQTMTNTDTTDVK' A
#
# COMPACT_ATOMS: atom_id res chain seq x y z
N MET A 1 -1.16 20.69 -15.81
CA MET A 1 0.29 20.94 -15.69
C MET A 1 1.01 19.62 -15.88
N SER A 2 1.71 19.43 -16.99
CA SER A 2 2.53 18.23 -17.19
C SER A 2 3.90 18.47 -16.56
N ILE A 3 4.15 17.85 -15.42
CA ILE A 3 5.51 17.69 -14.91
C ILE A 3 6.15 16.54 -15.70
N ASN A 4 6.69 16.87 -16.88
CA ASN A 4 7.44 15.92 -17.70
C ASN A 4 8.68 15.44 -16.91
N HIS A 5 8.56 14.28 -16.27
CA HIS A 5 9.66 13.68 -15.54
C HIS A 5 10.68 13.10 -16.53
N VAL A 6 11.95 13.48 -16.38
CA VAL A 6 13.11 13.06 -17.19
C VAL A 6 13.26 11.52 -17.34
N ARG A 7 12.53 10.73 -16.54
CA ARG A 7 12.43 9.27 -16.66
C ARG A 7 10.98 8.82 -16.45
N PRO A 8 10.44 7.89 -17.27
CA PRO A 8 9.03 7.47 -17.24
C PRO A 8 8.51 6.98 -15.88
N TRP A 9 9.38 6.47 -15.01
CA TRP A 9 9.01 5.82 -13.73
C TRP A 9 9.24 6.69 -12.49
N ARG A 10 9.59 7.96 -12.65
CA ARG A 10 9.82 8.85 -11.48
C ARG A 10 8.55 9.51 -10.95
N THR A 11 7.53 9.69 -11.79
CA THR A 11 6.18 10.02 -11.33
C THR A 11 5.41 8.71 -11.21
N ILE A 12 4.93 8.39 -10.02
CA ILE A 12 4.10 7.21 -9.78
C ILE A 12 2.68 7.70 -9.52
N GLU A 13 1.80 7.53 -10.49
CA GLU A 13 0.37 7.74 -10.31
C GLU A 13 -0.26 6.45 -9.76
N ARG A 14 -0.83 6.53 -8.55
CA ARG A 14 -1.53 5.38 -7.96
C ARG A 14 -2.90 5.22 -8.58
N ARG A 15 -3.34 3.98 -8.76
CA ARG A 15 -4.71 3.66 -9.19
C ARG A 15 -5.72 4.26 -8.22
N SER A 16 -6.72 4.98 -8.74
CA SER A 16 -7.89 5.38 -7.94
C SER A 16 -8.63 4.13 -7.44
N SER A 17 -8.75 4.01 -6.13
CA SER A 17 -9.30 2.84 -5.46
C SER A 17 -10.21 3.28 -4.31
N ARG A 18 -11.19 2.45 -3.98
CA ARG A 18 -12.02 2.66 -2.78
C ARG A 18 -11.15 2.50 -1.53
N GLN A 19 -11.30 3.43 -0.59
CA GLN A 19 -10.68 3.29 0.74
C GLN A 19 -11.45 2.26 1.58
N ILE A 20 -10.71 1.39 2.26
CA ILE A 20 -11.22 0.42 3.25
C ILE A 20 -10.46 0.56 4.57
N LYS A 21 -10.98 -0.04 5.65
CA LYS A 21 -10.30 -0.16 6.95
C LYS A 21 -9.99 -1.62 7.28
N VAL A 22 -8.75 -1.89 7.71
CA VAL A 22 -8.32 -3.16 8.32
C VAL A 22 -7.96 -2.86 9.76
N GLY A 23 -8.84 -3.20 10.71
CA GLY A 23 -8.77 -2.66 12.06
C GLY A 23 -8.80 -1.12 12.03
N ASN A 24 -7.77 -0.49 12.59
CA ASN A 24 -7.63 0.97 12.61
C ASN A 24 -6.83 1.54 11.42
N VAL A 25 -6.36 0.70 10.50
CA VAL A 25 -5.51 1.11 9.36
C VAL A 25 -6.37 1.37 8.12
N ALA A 26 -6.25 2.55 7.52
CA ALA A 26 -6.88 2.88 6.24
C ALA A 26 -6.01 2.44 5.05
N ILE A 27 -6.61 1.77 4.07
CA ILE A 27 -5.92 1.24 2.88
C ILE A 27 -6.69 1.65 1.61
N GLY A 28 -5.96 2.10 0.59
CA GLY A 28 -6.52 2.56 -0.68
C GLY A 28 -6.97 4.02 -0.67
N GLY A 29 -7.48 4.50 -1.79
CA GLY A 29 -7.84 5.92 -1.97
C GLY A 29 -6.63 6.85 -1.74
N ASP A 30 -6.82 7.87 -0.91
CA ASP A 30 -5.80 8.86 -0.59
C ASP A 30 -4.89 8.45 0.58
N ALA A 31 -5.16 7.30 1.22
CA ALA A 31 -4.33 6.81 2.32
C ALA A 31 -2.92 6.42 1.83
N PRO A 32 -1.86 6.58 2.65
CA PRO A 32 -0.51 6.12 2.32
C PRO A 32 -0.42 4.63 1.96
N ILE A 33 0.65 4.21 1.29
CA ILE A 33 0.90 2.78 1.01
C ILE A 33 1.28 2.08 2.31
N SER A 34 0.47 1.10 2.73
CA SER A 34 0.72 0.29 3.93
C SER A 34 1.75 -0.80 3.65
N VAL A 35 2.65 -1.05 4.61
CA VAL A 35 3.56 -2.20 4.59
C VAL A 35 2.91 -3.36 5.35
N GLN A 36 2.99 -4.57 4.79
CA GLN A 36 2.51 -5.80 5.42
C GLN A 36 3.58 -6.88 5.33
N THR A 37 3.61 -7.76 6.32
CA THR A 37 4.43 -8.97 6.34
C THR A 37 3.58 -10.18 6.74
N MET A 38 4.17 -11.37 6.68
CA MET A 38 3.57 -12.64 7.07
C MET A 38 4.57 -13.41 7.92
N THR A 39 4.12 -14.08 9.00
CA THR A 39 4.99 -15.00 9.75
C THR A 39 5.25 -16.25 8.91
N ASN A 40 6.40 -16.88 9.14
CA ASN A 40 6.78 -18.17 8.53
C ASN A 40 6.76 -19.33 9.54
N THR A 41 6.44 -19.07 10.80
CA THR A 41 6.26 -20.08 11.85
C THR A 41 4.90 -20.76 11.72
N ASP A 42 4.78 -21.98 12.26
CA ASP A 42 3.53 -22.71 12.27
C ASP A 42 2.47 -21.91 13.04
N THR A 43 1.31 -21.67 12.41
CA THR A 43 0.24 -20.84 13.03
C THR A 43 -0.32 -21.47 14.30
N THR A 44 -0.23 -22.80 14.44
CA THR A 44 -0.64 -23.52 15.65
C THR A 44 0.42 -23.49 16.75
N ASP A 45 1.67 -23.16 16.42
CA ASP A 45 2.71 -22.96 17.43
C ASP A 45 2.59 -21.53 17.98
N VAL A 46 1.94 -21.43 19.13
CA VAL A 46 1.63 -20.14 19.78
C VAL A 46 2.81 -19.62 20.60
N LYS A 47 3.85 -20.43 20.82
CA LYS A 47 5.02 -20.06 21.63
C LYS A 47 6.01 -19.19 20.87
#